data_AF-A0A817AEC8-F1
#
_entry.id   AF-A0A817AEC8-F1
#
_cell.length_a   1.000
_cell.length_b   1.000
_cell.length_c   1.000
_cell.angle_alpha   90.00
_cell.angle_beta   90.00
_cell.angle_gamma   90.00
#
_symmetry.space_group_name_H-M   'P 1'
#
loop_
_entity.id
_entity.type
_entity.pdbx_description
1 polymer ?
#
loop_
_entity_poly.entity_id
_entity_poly.type
_entity_poly.pdbx_seq_one_letter_code
_entity_poly.pdbx_strand_id
1 'polypeptide(L)'
;MSLCLSSSIHYLDIILSHTSGQFKAQVALHSETEHYSLPYVFGHSVQSYVKLFQAALLRIARCYTDVNQFAEALGVIQLSFRYNGFDDQFIVDQIQAFLNNFKVSDLKVTYGKHFYKQTSYDRLHYNVTKHYQKKRREKIKLRRCRKTLKHQCQASFMKFVLAASC
;
A
#
# COMPACT_ATOMS: atom_id res chain seq x y z
N MET A 1 -13.19 20.96 35.90
CA MET A 1 -13.17 19.54 35.48
C MET A 1 -12.79 19.50 34.00
N SER A 2 -11.59 19.02 33.67
CA SER A 2 -11.12 18.96 32.28
C SER A 2 -11.58 17.64 31.65
N LEU A 3 -12.44 17.73 30.64
CA LEU A 3 -12.86 16.58 29.81
C LEU A 3 -11.66 16.14 28.97
N CYS A 4 -10.98 15.09 29.40
CA CYS A 4 -9.91 14.48 28.64
C CYS A 4 -10.53 13.66 27.48
N LEU A 5 -10.79 14.33 26.36
CA LEU A 5 -11.15 13.70 25.11
C LEU A 5 -9.93 12.95 24.57
N SER A 6 -9.82 11.66 24.89
CA SER A 6 -8.87 10.79 24.19
C SER A 6 -9.46 10.42 22.84
N SER A 7 -8.83 10.89 21.78
CA SER A 7 -9.19 10.53 20.40
C SER A 7 -8.05 9.71 19.82
N SER A 8 -8.36 8.50 19.35
CA SER A 8 -7.41 7.66 18.61
C SER A 8 -7.89 7.46 17.17
N ILE A 9 -7.00 7.70 16.21
CA ILE A 9 -7.22 7.47 14.78
C ILE A 9 -6.35 6.29 14.37
N HIS A 10 -6.96 5.32 13.69
CA HIS A 10 -6.28 4.14 13.18
C HIS A 10 -6.18 4.23 11.66
N TYR A 11 -4.96 4.25 11.12
CA TYR A 11 -4.73 4.33 9.68
C TYR A 11 -3.52 3.48 9.28
N LEU A 12 -3.73 2.48 8.43
CA LEU A 12 -2.65 1.65 7.86
C LEU A 12 -1.63 1.17 8.91
N ASP A 13 -2.12 0.54 9.97
CA ASP A 13 -1.32 0.04 11.12
C ASP A 13 -0.67 1.14 11.98
N ILE A 14 -1.04 2.41 11.79
CA ILE A 14 -0.58 3.52 12.62
C ILE A 14 -1.74 3.98 13.48
N ILE A 15 -1.52 3.96 14.79
CA ILE A 15 -2.42 4.48 15.82
C ILE A 15 -1.89 5.86 16.19
N LEU A 16 -2.65 6.90 15.85
CA LEU A 16 -2.42 8.26 16.32
C LEU A 16 -3.34 8.47 17.52
N SER A 17 -2.79 8.56 18.73
CA SER A 17 -3.55 8.88 19.94
C SER A 17 -3.22 10.28 20.43
N HIS A 18 -4.26 11.01 20.82
CA HIS A 18 -4.14 12.29 21.50
C HIS A 18 -4.58 12.11 22.95
N THR A 19 -3.63 12.22 23.88
CA THR A 19 -3.90 12.13 25.32
C THR A 19 -3.26 13.32 26.01
N SER A 20 -4.09 14.14 26.69
CA SER A 20 -3.63 15.26 27.52
C SER A 20 -2.69 16.25 26.80
N GLY A 21 -3.00 16.60 25.55
CA GLY A 21 -2.21 17.55 24.76
C GLY A 21 -0.96 16.96 24.11
N GLN A 22 -0.70 15.66 24.27
CA GLN A 22 0.40 14.97 23.61
C GLN A 22 -0.11 14.05 22.49
N PHE A 23 0.44 14.24 21.30
CA PHE A 23 0.27 13.33 20.17
C PHE A 23 1.26 12.17 20.28
N LYS A 24 0.75 10.94 20.27
CA LYS A 24 1.54 9.72 20.22
C LYS A 24 1.20 8.96 18.94
N ALA A 25 2.22 8.63 18.16
CA ALA A 25 2.10 7.73 17.01
C ALA A 25 2.67 6.37 17.39
N GLN A 26 1.86 5.32 17.28
CA GLN A 26 2.29 3.94 17.50
C GLN A 26 2.04 3.13 16.24
N VAL A 27 3.05 2.39 15.78
CA VAL A 27 2.88 1.44 14.69
C VAL A 27 2.45 0.11 15.31
N ALA A 28 1.21 -0.29 15.08
CA ALA A 28 0.71 -1.61 15.43
C ALA A 28 1.38 -2.65 14.53
N LEU A 29 2.54 -3.17 14.94
CA LEU A 29 3.16 -4.32 14.30
C LEU A 29 2.27 -5.56 14.54
N HIS A 30 1.39 -5.87 13.59
CA HIS A 30 0.92 -7.24 13.44
C HIS A 30 2.03 -8.06 12.77
N SER A 31 2.30 -9.27 13.26
CA SER A 31 3.36 -10.16 12.76
C SER A 31 3.18 -10.57 11.30
N GLU A 32 1.98 -10.44 10.75
CA GLU A 32 1.66 -10.70 9.34
C GLU A 32 1.69 -9.45 8.46
N THR A 33 1.86 -8.27 9.05
CA THR A 33 1.72 -7.00 8.36
C THR A 33 3.07 -6.52 7.85
N GLU A 34 3.22 -6.50 6.52
CA GLU A 34 4.44 -5.97 5.89
C GLU A 34 4.71 -4.55 6.39
N HIS A 35 5.92 -4.32 6.91
CA HIS A 35 6.40 -3.00 7.34
C HIS A 35 6.09 -1.95 6.29
N TYR A 36 5.19 -1.04 6.64
CA TYR A 36 4.89 0.14 5.85
C TYR A 36 5.65 1.33 6.45
N SER A 37 6.48 1.98 5.65
CA SER A 37 6.83 3.37 5.90
C SER A 37 5.86 4.20 5.05
N LEU A 38 4.92 4.90 5.69
CA LEU A 38 4.40 6.12 5.08
C LEU A 38 5.62 7.03 4.89
N PRO A 39 6.04 7.38 3.66
CA PRO A 39 6.91 8.52 3.53
C PRO A 39 6.12 9.73 4.08
N TYR A 40 6.69 10.46 5.03
CA TYR A 40 6.21 11.79 5.38
C TYR A 40 6.40 12.66 4.13
N VAL A 41 5.31 13.01 3.43
CA VAL A 41 5.39 13.51 2.05
C VAL A 41 5.37 15.05 1.95
N PHE A 42 5.57 15.78 3.05
CA PHE A 42 5.61 17.25 2.99
C PHE A 42 6.75 17.74 2.06
N GLY A 43 6.42 18.46 0.98
CA GLY A 43 7.40 19.01 0.03
C GLY A 43 7.87 18.08 -1.10
N HIS A 44 7.31 16.88 -1.27
CA HIS A 44 7.70 15.98 -2.38
C HIS A 44 6.84 16.17 -3.64
N SER A 45 7.38 15.73 -4.79
CA SER A 45 6.70 15.80 -6.08
C SER A 45 5.35 15.06 -6.11
N VAL A 46 4.42 15.53 -6.94
CA VAL A 46 3.11 14.89 -7.21
C VAL A 46 3.24 13.39 -7.54
N GLN A 47 4.31 12.98 -8.22
CA GLN A 47 4.55 11.56 -8.56
C GLN A 47 4.70 10.65 -7.34
N SER A 48 5.24 11.16 -6.22
CA SER A 48 5.36 10.39 -4.98
C SER A 48 3.99 10.09 -4.38
N TYR A 49 3.09 11.07 -4.43
CA TYR A 49 1.71 10.94 -3.96
C TYR A 49 0.87 10.00 -4.82
N VAL A 50 1.07 10.03 -6.15
CA VAL A 50 0.44 9.05 -7.06
C VAL A 50 0.83 7.62 -6.67
N LYS A 51 2.13 7.36 -6.47
CA LYS A 51 2.61 6.03 -6.03
C LYS A 51 2.03 5.64 -4.68
N LEU A 52 1.94 6.58 -3.75
CA LEU A 52 1.37 6.36 -2.42
C LEU A 52 -0.12 5.99 -2.51
N PHE A 53 -0.89 6.73 -3.30
CA PHE A 53 -2.31 6.49 -3.51
C PHE A 53 -2.54 5.09 -4.10
N GLN A 54 -1.80 4.75 -5.17
CA GLN A 54 -1.88 3.45 -5.81
C GLN A 54 -1.49 2.30 -4.85
N ALA A 55 -0.48 2.49 -4.01
CA ALA A 55 -0.09 1.51 -3.00
C ALA A 55 -1.19 1.30 -1.94
N ALA A 56 -1.84 2.37 -1.50
CA ALA A 56 -2.95 2.31 -0.56
C ALA A 56 -4.14 1.55 -1.17
N LEU A 57 -4.52 1.85 -2.42
CA LEU A 57 -5.58 1.14 -3.16
C LEU A 57 -5.29 -0.35 -3.32
N LEU A 58 -4.06 -0.71 -3.72
CA LEU A 58 -3.63 -2.10 -3.83
C LEU A 58 -3.77 -2.84 -2.51
N ARG A 59 -3.41 -2.18 -1.40
CA ARG A 59 -3.48 -2.78 -0.07
C ARG A 59 -4.93 -3.04 0.33
N ILE A 60 -5.80 -2.02 0.26
CA ILE A 60 -7.19 -2.19 0.70
C ILE A 60 -7.94 -3.21 -0.17
N ALA A 61 -7.73 -3.22 -1.49
CA ALA A 61 -8.35 -4.20 -2.39
C ALA A 61 -7.86 -5.63 -2.14
N ARG A 62 -6.62 -5.81 -1.63
CA ARG A 62 -6.06 -7.12 -1.29
C ARG A 62 -6.48 -7.59 0.10
N CYS A 63 -6.57 -6.67 1.06
CA CYS A 63 -6.75 -7.01 2.48
C CYS A 63 -8.22 -7.17 2.87
N TYR A 64 -9.13 -6.43 2.24
CA TYR A 64 -10.56 -6.55 2.52
C TYR A 64 -11.22 -7.53 1.56
N THR A 65 -12.01 -8.45 2.09
CA THR A 65 -12.75 -9.44 1.29
C THR A 65 -14.20 -9.01 1.06
N ASP A 66 -14.71 -8.09 1.88
CA ASP A 66 -16.04 -7.51 1.77
C ASP A 66 -15.99 -6.12 1.12
N VAL A 67 -16.97 -5.84 0.27
CA VAL A 67 -16.98 -4.58 -0.47
C VAL A 67 -17.31 -3.37 0.39
N ASN A 68 -18.04 -3.54 1.49
CA ASN A 68 -18.33 -2.44 2.41
C ASN A 68 -17.07 -2.05 3.18
N GLN A 69 -16.28 -3.03 3.63
CA GLN A 69 -14.98 -2.77 4.27
C GLN A 69 -14.01 -2.05 3.31
N PHE A 70 -13.97 -2.47 2.05
CA PHE A 70 -13.20 -1.78 1.03
C PHE A 70 -13.68 -0.34 0.82
N ALA A 71 -15.00 -0.14 0.71
CA ALA A 71 -15.61 1.18 0.52
C ALA A 71 -15.30 2.13 1.68
N GLU A 72 -15.40 1.65 2.91
CA GLU A 72 -15.05 2.41 4.11
C GLU A 72 -13.58 2.84 4.09
N ALA A 73 -12.68 1.89 3.86
CA ALA A 73 -11.24 2.16 3.78
C ALA A 73 -10.88 3.11 2.62
N LEU A 74 -11.58 2.99 1.49
CA LEU A 74 -11.43 3.88 0.35
C LEU A 74 -11.91 5.30 0.70
N GLY A 75 -13.02 5.42 1.41
CA GLY A 75 -13.51 6.70 1.94
C GLY A 75 -12.47 7.42 2.81
N VAL A 76 -11.79 6.66 3.70
CA VAL A 76 -10.70 7.18 4.55
C VAL A 76 -9.48 7.63 3.74
N ILE A 77 -9.08 6.87 2.72
CA ILE A 77 -7.98 7.28 1.82
C ILE A 77 -8.34 8.60 1.12
N GLN A 78 -9.55 8.71 0.56
CA GLN A 78 -9.99 9.92 -0.14
C GLN A 78 -9.98 11.14 0.79
N LEU A 79 -10.51 11.01 2.01
CA LEU A 79 -10.46 12.06 3.03
C LEU A 79 -9.02 12.46 3.34
N SER A 80 -8.13 11.49 3.53
CA SER A 80 -6.72 11.74 3.83
C SER A 80 -6.06 12.58 2.75
N PHE A 81 -6.25 12.24 1.47
CA PHE A 81 -5.69 13.02 0.37
C PHE A 81 -6.35 14.40 0.24
N ARG A 82 -7.67 14.52 0.46
CA ARG A 82 -8.34 15.83 0.49
C ARG A 82 -7.78 16.74 1.59
N TYR A 83 -7.54 16.22 2.80
CA TYR A 83 -6.91 16.97 3.89
C TYR A 83 -5.47 17.40 3.59
N ASN A 84 -4.78 16.71 2.68
CA ASN A 84 -3.46 17.08 2.20
C ASN A 84 -3.51 18.07 1.02
N GLY A 85 -4.68 18.64 0.69
CA GLY A 85 -4.83 19.69 -0.31
C GLY A 85 -4.95 19.18 -1.76
N PHE A 86 -5.18 17.87 -1.95
CA PHE A 86 -5.48 17.34 -3.28
C PHE A 86 -6.92 17.63 -3.67
N ASP A 87 -7.13 18.04 -4.92
CA ASP A 87 -8.47 18.26 -5.46
C ASP A 87 -9.22 16.93 -5.68
N ASP A 88 -10.55 17.03 -5.72
CA ASP A 88 -11.41 15.86 -5.86
C ASP A 88 -11.25 15.18 -7.23
N GLN A 89 -10.91 15.93 -8.28
CA GLN A 89 -10.72 15.39 -9.63
C GLN A 89 -9.50 14.46 -9.67
N PHE A 90 -8.38 14.88 -9.08
CA PHE A 90 -7.18 14.07 -8.92
C PHE A 90 -7.50 12.76 -8.22
N ILE A 91 -8.25 12.81 -7.12
CA ILE A 91 -8.64 11.61 -6.35
C ILE A 91 -9.47 10.66 -7.22
N VAL A 92 -10.49 11.19 -7.92
CA VAL A 92 -11.35 10.40 -8.83
C VAL A 92 -10.53 9.79 -9.96
N ASP A 93 -9.63 10.55 -10.58
CA ASP A 93 -8.77 10.09 -11.67
C ASP A 93 -7.84 8.96 -11.21
N GLN A 94 -7.27 9.07 -10.01
CA GLN A 94 -6.41 8.02 -9.45
C GLN A 94 -7.18 6.71 -9.18
N ILE A 95 -8.40 6.82 -8.66
CA ILE A 95 -9.27 5.65 -8.44
C ILE A 95 -9.65 5.02 -9.78
N GLN A 96 -10.08 5.83 -10.75
CA GLN A 96 -10.49 5.31 -12.05
C GLN A 96 -9.31 4.66 -12.79
N ALA A 97 -8.13 5.28 -12.76
CA ALA A 97 -6.92 4.70 -13.33
C ALA A 97 -6.59 3.35 -12.70
N PHE A 98 -6.71 3.22 -11.37
CA PHE A 98 -6.53 1.96 -10.66
C PHE A 98 -7.55 0.89 -11.10
N LEU A 99 -8.84 1.23 -11.14
CA LEU A 99 -9.89 0.30 -11.56
C LEU A 99 -9.72 -0.14 -13.02
N ASN A 100 -9.32 0.77 -13.90
CA ASN A 100 -8.99 0.48 -15.30
C ASN A 100 -7.81 -0.50 -15.40
N ASN A 101 -6.74 -0.28 -14.62
CA ASN A 101 -5.57 -1.16 -14.58
C ASN A 101 -5.92 -2.60 -14.17
N PHE A 102 -6.96 -2.78 -13.35
CA PHE A 102 -7.45 -4.09 -12.90
C PHE A 102 -8.69 -4.58 -13.66
N LYS A 103 -9.07 -3.92 -14.76
CA LYS A 103 -10.18 -4.31 -15.65
C LYS A 103 -11.54 -4.41 -14.94
N VAL A 104 -11.82 -3.46 -14.05
CA VAL A 104 -13.04 -3.36 -13.25
C VAL A 104 -13.57 -1.93 -13.21
N SER A 105 -13.55 -1.26 -14.36
CA SER A 105 -14.01 0.13 -14.52
C SER A 105 -15.51 0.30 -14.26
N ASP A 106 -16.27 -0.80 -14.27
CA ASP A 106 -17.69 -0.87 -13.95
C ASP A 106 -17.97 -0.80 -12.44
N LEU A 107 -16.95 -0.94 -11.59
CA LEU A 107 -17.09 -0.80 -10.15
C LEU A 107 -17.30 0.68 -9.81
N LYS A 108 -18.56 1.05 -9.57
CA LYS A 108 -18.91 2.41 -9.14
C LYS A 108 -18.45 2.64 -7.71
N VAL A 109 -17.48 3.53 -7.54
CA VAL A 109 -17.04 4.01 -6.23
C VAL A 109 -17.52 5.45 -6.07
N THR A 110 -18.77 5.63 -5.65
CA THR A 110 -19.29 6.95 -5.30
C THR A 110 -19.41 7.08 -3.79
N TYR A 111 -19.04 8.26 -3.25
CA TYR A 111 -19.23 8.61 -1.85
C TYR A 111 -20.71 8.58 -1.51
N GLY A 112 -21.14 7.61 -0.70
CA GLY A 112 -22.54 7.46 -0.27
C GLY A 112 -23.15 6.08 -0.49
N LYS A 113 -24.43 5.96 -0.10
CA LYS A 113 -25.18 4.70 0.02
C LYS A 113 -25.19 3.86 -1.27
N HIS A 114 -24.45 2.76 -1.23
CA HIS A 114 -24.79 1.43 -1.75
C HIS A 114 -24.94 1.20 -3.26
N PHE A 115 -23.91 1.48 -4.07
CA PHE A 115 -23.82 0.88 -5.41
C PHE A 115 -22.54 0.10 -5.67
N TYR A 116 -22.05 -0.58 -4.63
CA TYR A 116 -20.96 -1.53 -4.80
C TYR A 116 -21.50 -2.89 -5.22
N LYS A 117 -21.25 -3.30 -6.46
CA LYS A 117 -21.51 -4.67 -6.90
C LYS A 117 -20.44 -5.57 -6.31
N GLN A 118 -20.81 -6.43 -5.35
CA GLN A 118 -19.90 -7.42 -4.77
C GLN A 118 -19.19 -8.23 -5.86
N THR A 119 -19.90 -8.60 -6.93
CA THR A 119 -19.32 -9.34 -8.07
C THR A 119 -18.20 -8.59 -8.80
N SER A 120 -18.34 -7.27 -9.00
CA SER A 120 -17.29 -6.43 -9.58
C SER A 120 -16.12 -6.26 -8.60
N TYR A 121 -16.41 -6.20 -7.30
CA TYR A 121 -15.39 -6.16 -6.25
C TYR A 121 -14.62 -7.48 -6.11
N ASP A 122 -15.29 -8.63 -6.15
CA ASP A 122 -14.64 -9.95 -6.11
C ASP A 122 -13.65 -10.10 -7.28
N ARG A 123 -14.02 -9.57 -8.45
CA ARG A 123 -13.12 -9.51 -9.62
C ARG A 123 -11.91 -8.61 -9.36
N LEU A 124 -12.12 -7.43 -8.76
CA LEU A 124 -11.03 -6.54 -8.35
C LEU A 124 -10.09 -7.26 -7.38
N HIS A 125 -10.65 -7.80 -6.30
CA HIS A 125 -9.93 -8.51 -5.25
C HIS A 125 -9.11 -9.67 -5.80
N TYR A 126 -9.72 -10.50 -6.66
CA TYR A 126 -9.04 -11.60 -7.35
C TYR A 126 -7.89 -11.09 -8.23
N ASN A 127 -8.12 -10.09 -9.08
CA ASN A 127 -7.12 -9.57 -10.00
C ASN A 127 -5.94 -8.93 -9.25
N VAL A 128 -6.21 -8.15 -8.21
CA VAL A 128 -5.20 -7.52 -7.35
C VAL A 128 -4.39 -8.59 -6.61
N THR A 129 -5.05 -9.57 -6.00
CA THR A 129 -4.38 -10.65 -5.26
C THR A 129 -3.49 -11.48 -6.19
N LYS A 130 -3.99 -11.84 -7.38
CA LYS A 130 -3.21 -12.55 -8.39
C LYS A 130 -2.00 -11.74 -8.87
N HIS A 131 -2.19 -10.44 -9.15
CA HIS A 131 -1.11 -9.54 -9.52
C HIS A 131 -0.03 -9.48 -8.42
N TYR A 132 -0.45 -9.32 -7.17
CA TYR A 132 0.42 -9.26 -6.01
C TYR A 132 1.24 -10.54 -5.84
N GLN A 133 0.60 -11.70 -5.92
CA GLN A 133 1.27 -13.00 -5.83
C GLN A 133 2.30 -13.19 -6.94
N LYS A 134 1.99 -12.77 -8.18
CA LYS A 134 2.94 -12.81 -9.30
C LYS A 134 4.18 -11.96 -9.01
N LYS A 135 3.99 -10.69 -8.64
CA LYS A 135 5.08 -9.78 -8.25
C LYS A 135 5.94 -10.33 -7.10
N ARG A 136 5.30 -10.92 -6.09
CA ARG A 136 5.98 -11.55 -4.95
C ARG A 136 6.88 -12.71 -5.40
N ARG A 137 6.36 -13.59 -6.28
CA ARG A 137 7.14 -14.70 -6.86
C ARG A 137 8.32 -14.21 -7.68
N GLU A 138 8.13 -13.19 -8.53
CA GLU A 138 9.21 -12.57 -9.31
C GLU A 138 10.31 -11.99 -8.40
N LYS A 139 9.92 -11.26 -7.35
CA LYS A 139 10.87 -10.70 -6.37
C LYS A 139 11.66 -11.78 -5.65
N ILE A 140 11.03 -12.90 -5.29
CA ILE A 140 11.71 -14.06 -4.68
C ILE A 140 12.69 -14.68 -5.68
N LYS A 141 12.30 -14.88 -6.94
CA LYS A 141 13.18 -15.41 -8.00
C LYS A 141 14.41 -14.50 -8.20
N LEU A 142 14.20 -13.19 -8.33
CA LEU A 142 15.29 -12.22 -8.47
C LEU A 142 16.25 -12.24 -7.29
N ARG A 143 15.73 -12.35 -6.05
CA ARG A 143 16.57 -12.49 -4.86
C ARG A 143 17.40 -13.76 -4.89
N ARG A 144 16.85 -14.88 -5.34
CA ARG A 144 17.59 -16.16 -5.50
C ARG A 144 18.68 -16.01 -6.57
N CYS A 145 18.35 -15.51 -7.76
CA CYS A 145 19.32 -15.28 -8.84
C CYS A 145 20.47 -14.37 -8.40
N ARG A 146 20.19 -13.25 -7.70
CA ARG A 146 21.22 -12.36 -7.16
C ARG A 146 22.15 -13.06 -6.17
N LYS A 147 21.63 -13.94 -5.32
CA LYS A 147 22.46 -14.75 -4.40
C LYS A 147 23.37 -15.70 -5.17
N THR A 148 22.83 -16.43 -6.16
CA THR A 148 23.60 -17.36 -6.99
C THR A 148 24.71 -16.64 -7.77
N LEU A 149 24.40 -15.50 -8.39
CA LEU A 149 25.39 -14.68 -9.10
C LEU A 149 26.49 -14.17 -8.16
N LYS A 150 26.14 -13.72 -6.96
CA LYS A 150 27.13 -13.28 -5.96
C LYS A 150 28.07 -14.42 -5.56
N HIS A 151 27.53 -15.61 -5.32
CA HIS A 151 28.35 -16.80 -5.01
C HIS A 151 29.24 -17.22 -6.18
N GLN A 152 28.73 -17.18 -7.42
CA GLN A 152 29.52 -17.49 -8.61
C GLN A 152 30.66 -16.47 -8.82
N CYS A 153 30.40 -15.17 -8.68
CA CYS A 153 31.43 -14.14 -8.76
C CYS A 153 32.52 -14.33 -7.68
N GLN A 154 32.13 -14.65 -6.45
CA GLN A 154 33.08 -14.91 -5.36
C GLN A 154 33.92 -16.17 -5.61
N ALA A 155 33.30 -17.25 -6.12
CA ALA A 155 34.01 -18.48 -6.46
C ALA A 155 34.97 -18.31 -7.64
N SER A 156 34.56 -17.58 -8.68
CA SER A 156 35.42 -17.25 -9.82
C SER A 156 36.58 -16.34 -9.41
N PHE A 157 36.35 -15.37 -8.52
CA PHE A 157 37.40 -14.51 -7.98
C PHE A 157 38.42 -15.30 -7.16
N MET A 158 37.97 -16.20 -6.28
CA MET A 158 38.87 -17.09 -5.52
C MET A 158 39.71 -18.00 -6.43
N LYS A 159 39.12 -18.56 -7.49
CA LYS A 159 39.86 -19.35 -8.48
C LYS A 159 40.91 -18.51 -9.22
N PHE A 160 40.59 -17.26 -9.55
CA PHE A 160 41.52 -16.36 -10.22
C PHE A 160 42.70 -15.96 -9.32
N VAL A 161 42.44 -15.69 -8.03
CA VAL A 161 43.48 -15.39 -7.04
C VAL A 161 44.41 -16.60 -6.82
N LEU A 162 43.85 -17.81 -6.71
CA LEU A 162 44.65 -19.03 -6.58
C LEU A 162 45.50 -19.30 -7.82
N ALA A 163 44.97 -19.05 -9.02
CA ALA A 163 45.71 -19.24 -10.27
C ALA A 163 46.82 -18.19 -10.49
N ALA A 164 46.67 -16.98 -9.94
CA ALA A 164 47.68 -15.92 -10.01
C ALA A 164 48.76 -16.02 -8.91
N SER A 165 48.60 -16.96 -7.98
CA SER A 165 49.54 -17.20 -6.86
C SER A 165 50.49 -18.37 -7.13
N CYS A 166 50.44 -18.97 -8.34
CA CYS A 166 51.35 -20.00 -8.83
C CYS A 166 52.16 -19.44 -10.00
#